data_AF-F4MW94-F1
#
_entry.id   AF-F4MW94-F1
#
_cell.length_a   1.000
_cell.length_b   1.000
_cell.length_c   1.000
_cell.angle_alpha   90.00
_cell.angle_beta   90.00
_cell.angle_gamma   90.00
#
_symmetry.space_group_name_H-M   'P 1'
#
loop_
_entity.id
_entity.type
_entity.pdbx_description
1 polymer ?
#
loop_
_entity_poly.entity_id
_entity_poly.type
_entity_poly.pdbx_seq_one_letter_code
_entity_poly.pdbx_strand_id
1 'polypeptide(L)'
;MQRNGTDISSVTVTLVVSKDCAINSASDVNFGSFALVGQFNPISQNITLTCTKGTTFNTYVTPGDNPVTNWRQMKLNSTTVTNYLQYQLYQGTSGTTLWDASSMQSGSGTGAAQLVPFTL
;
A
#
# COMPACT_ATOMS: atom_id res chain seq x y z
N MET A 1 14.70 29.00 60.61
CA MET A 1 15.82 28.33 59.91
C MET A 1 15.30 27.93 58.53
N GLN A 2 15.69 28.61 57.46
CA GLN A 2 15.12 28.41 56.12
C GLN A 2 16.15 27.68 55.24
N ARG A 3 15.83 26.46 54.80
CA ARG A 3 16.62 25.72 53.80
C ARG A 3 16.17 26.17 52.40
N ASN A 4 16.99 26.95 51.71
CA ASN A 4 16.86 27.12 50.27
C ASN A 4 17.48 25.89 49.58
N GLY A 5 16.66 24.89 49.25
CA GLY A 5 17.09 23.75 48.45
C GLY A 5 16.97 24.06 46.96
N THR A 6 18.10 24.18 46.27
CA THR A 6 18.19 24.28 44.80
C THR A 6 18.69 22.97 44.19
N ASP A 7 18.31 21.83 44.79
CA ASP A 7 18.75 20.52 44.31
C ASP A 7 18.07 20.20 42.98
N ILE A 8 18.87 20.06 41.93
CA ILE A 8 18.44 19.62 40.60
C ILE A 8 18.74 18.14 40.50
N SER A 9 17.71 17.33 40.26
CA SER A 9 17.86 15.90 39.99
C SER A 9 17.71 15.65 38.49
N SER A 10 18.72 15.03 37.88
CA SER A 10 18.71 14.66 36.46
C SER A 10 18.51 13.15 36.32
N VAL A 11 17.53 12.76 35.51
CA VAL A 11 17.29 11.36 35.12
C VAL A 11 17.61 11.22 33.62
N THR A 12 18.51 10.31 33.29
CA THR A 12 18.79 9.96 31.89
C THR A 12 17.71 9.01 31.39
N VAL A 13 16.99 9.43 30.36
CA VAL A 13 15.99 8.61 29.67
C VAL A 13 16.54 8.18 28.31
N THR A 14 16.41 6.90 27.99
CA THR A 14 16.79 6.33 26.69
C THR A 14 15.53 5.94 25.92
N LEU A 15 15.40 6.44 24.69
CA LEU A 15 14.35 6.03 23.74
C LEU A 15 14.98 5.17 22.64
N VAL A 16 14.47 3.96 22.45
CA VAL A 16 14.87 3.06 21.35
C VAL A 16 13.78 3.09 20.29
N VAL A 17 14.14 3.46 19.06
CA VAL A 17 13.23 3.43 17.90
C VAL A 17 13.55 2.19 17.07
N SER A 18 12.66 1.20 17.10
CA SER A 18 12.74 0.02 16.24
C SER A 18 12.25 0.33 14.83
N LYS A 19 12.75 -0.39 13.83
CA LYS A 19 12.24 -0.27 12.45
C LYS A 19 10.82 -0.84 12.37
N ASP A 20 9.88 -0.07 11.84
CA ASP A 20 8.49 -0.48 11.71
C ASP A 20 7.81 0.19 10.50
N CYS A 21 6.79 -0.46 9.96
CA CYS A 21 5.98 0.00 8.83
C CYS A 21 4.52 -0.41 9.01
N ALA A 22 3.60 0.54 8.84
CA ALA A 22 2.16 0.29 8.88
C ALA A 22 1.49 0.77 7.58
N ILE A 23 0.62 -0.06 7.01
CA ILE A 23 -0.30 0.36 5.96
C ILE A 23 -1.42 1.16 6.64
N ASN A 24 -1.56 2.43 6.28
CA ASN A 24 -2.56 3.32 6.86
C ASN A 24 -3.91 3.21 6.14
N SER A 25 -3.90 3.10 4.82
CA SER A 25 -5.13 2.99 4.01
C SER A 25 -4.87 2.32 2.67
N ALA A 26 -5.79 1.46 2.25
CA ALA A 26 -5.88 0.91 0.90
C ALA A 26 -7.37 0.89 0.52
N SER A 27 -7.78 1.82 -0.35
CA SER A 27 -9.18 1.93 -0.77
C SER A 27 -9.53 0.89 -1.82
N ASP A 28 -10.79 0.47 -1.84
CA ASP A 28 -11.33 -0.39 -2.88
C ASP A 28 -11.25 0.29 -4.26
N VAL A 29 -10.98 -0.50 -5.29
CA VAL A 29 -11.03 -0.04 -6.69
C VAL A 29 -12.41 -0.34 -7.24
N ASN A 30 -13.11 0.70 -7.69
CA ASN A 30 -14.41 0.57 -8.35
C ASN A 30 -14.33 1.02 -9.81
N PHE A 31 -14.49 0.06 -10.72
CA PHE A 31 -14.49 0.30 -12.15
C PHE A 31 -15.81 0.82 -12.71
N GLY A 32 -16.89 0.76 -11.93
CA GLY A 32 -18.24 0.88 -12.46
C GLY A 32 -18.66 -0.37 -13.21
N SER A 33 -19.69 -0.23 -14.04
CA SER A 33 -20.28 -1.33 -14.81
C SER A 33 -20.42 -0.91 -16.28
N PHE A 34 -19.82 -1.69 -17.17
CA PHE A 34 -19.85 -1.45 -18.61
C PHE A 34 -20.21 -2.73 -19.36
N ALA A 35 -20.75 -2.57 -20.57
CA ALA A 35 -21.18 -3.70 -21.39
C ALA A 35 -20.00 -4.38 -22.09
N LEU A 36 -18.94 -3.64 -22.41
CA LEU A 36 -17.77 -4.12 -23.13
C LEU A 36 -16.50 -3.89 -22.31
N VAL A 37 -15.56 -4.85 -22.40
CA VAL A 37 -14.26 -4.78 -21.71
C VAL A 37 -13.44 -3.55 -22.10
N GLY A 38 -13.54 -3.07 -23.35
CA GLY A 38 -12.82 -1.89 -23.82
C GLY A 38 -13.37 -0.55 -23.32
N GLN A 39 -14.48 -0.53 -22.59
CA GLN A 39 -15.07 0.70 -22.02
C GLN A 39 -14.52 1.01 -20.61
N PHE A 40 -13.78 0.08 -20.03
CA PHE A 40 -13.13 0.25 -18.74
C PHE A 40 -11.92 1.17 -18.91
N ASN A 41 -12.00 2.38 -18.37
CA ASN A 41 -10.86 3.28 -18.32
C ASN A 41 -9.91 2.87 -17.18
N PRO A 42 -8.59 3.06 -17.35
CA PRO A 42 -7.63 2.83 -16.28
C PRO A 42 -7.93 3.69 -15.05
N ILE A 43 -7.67 3.13 -13.87
CA ILE A 43 -7.88 3.82 -12.58
C ILE A 43 -6.55 3.97 -11.87
N SER A 44 -6.20 5.19 -11.49
CA SER A 44 -5.01 5.51 -10.70
C SER A 44 -5.39 5.88 -9.28
N GLN A 45 -4.78 5.23 -8.28
CA GLN A 45 -5.02 5.46 -6.86
C GLN A 45 -3.72 5.38 -6.05
N ASN A 46 -3.81 5.67 -4.75
CA ASN A 46 -2.69 5.56 -3.83
C ASN A 46 -3.03 4.65 -2.67
N ILE A 47 -2.06 3.83 -2.26
CA ILE A 47 -2.01 3.25 -0.92
C ILE A 47 -1.20 4.20 -0.04
N THR A 48 -1.66 4.41 1.20
CA THR A 48 -0.91 5.21 2.17
C THR A 48 -0.27 4.28 3.19
N LEU A 49 1.02 4.45 3.43
CA LEU A 49 1.74 3.75 4.49
C LEU A 49 2.66 4.71 5.24
N THR A 50 3.06 4.34 6.44
CA THR A 50 4.04 5.07 7.25
C THR A 50 5.11 4.10 7.70
N CYS A 51 6.36 4.39 7.34
CA CYS A 51 7.53 3.65 7.81
C CYS A 51 8.43 4.55 8.64
N THR A 52 9.08 3.97 9.64
CA THR A 52 10.09 4.67 10.46
C THR A 52 11.17 5.27 9.58
N LYS A 53 11.59 6.50 9.91
CA LYS A 53 12.54 7.27 9.10
C LYS A 53 13.82 6.46 8.80
N GLY A 54 14.20 6.41 7.53
CA GLY A 54 15.39 5.68 7.05
C GLY A 54 15.20 4.17 6.88
N THR A 55 14.01 3.63 7.13
CA THR A 55 13.69 2.21 6.87
C THR A 55 13.24 2.04 5.43
N THR A 56 14.01 1.29 4.63
CA THR A 56 13.58 0.93 3.26
C THR A 56 12.48 -0.11 3.30
N PHE A 57 11.55 -0.04 2.35
CA PHE A 57 10.47 -1.00 2.19
C PHE A 57 10.27 -1.36 0.72
N ASN A 58 9.66 -2.52 0.49
CA ASN A 58 9.20 -2.97 -0.81
C ASN A 58 7.71 -3.31 -0.70
N THR A 59 6.94 -2.90 -1.69
CA THR A 59 5.51 -3.20 -1.77
C THR A 59 5.20 -3.99 -3.03
N TYR A 60 4.26 -4.93 -2.90
CA TYR A 60 3.70 -5.68 -4.02
C TYR A 60 2.28 -6.12 -3.66
N VAL A 61 1.50 -6.46 -4.68
CA VAL A 61 0.14 -6.98 -4.52
C VAL A 61 0.10 -8.44 -4.94
N THR A 62 -0.63 -9.26 -4.18
CA THR A 62 -0.82 -10.67 -4.50
C THR A 62 -1.67 -10.84 -5.76
N PRO A 63 -1.73 -12.05 -6.35
CA PRO A 63 -2.59 -12.33 -7.51
C PRO A 63 -4.10 -12.27 -7.23
N GLY A 64 -4.52 -12.04 -5.98
CA GLY A 64 -5.92 -12.10 -5.56
C GLY A 64 -6.45 -13.53 -5.46
N ASP A 65 -7.78 -13.66 -5.32
CA ASP A 65 -8.44 -14.93 -4.99
C ASP A 65 -8.71 -15.82 -6.22
N ASN A 66 -8.67 -15.25 -7.43
CA ASN A 66 -8.99 -15.97 -8.68
C ASN A 66 -7.88 -15.75 -9.73
N PRO A 67 -6.63 -16.16 -9.49
CA PRO A 67 -5.56 -15.98 -10.47
C PRO A 67 -5.62 -17.02 -11.61
N VAL A 68 -5.21 -16.62 -12.81
CA VAL A 68 -5.01 -17.53 -13.96
C VAL A 68 -3.77 -17.14 -14.75
N THR A 69 -2.81 -18.06 -14.93
CA THR A 69 -1.66 -17.89 -15.86
C THR A 69 -1.06 -16.47 -15.85
N ASN A 70 -0.63 -15.99 -14.67
CA ASN A 70 -0.07 -14.66 -14.42
C ASN A 70 -1.03 -13.46 -14.46
N TRP A 71 -2.32 -13.68 -14.67
CA TRP A 71 -3.37 -12.67 -14.61
C TRP A 71 -4.17 -12.75 -13.31
N ARG A 72 -4.63 -11.58 -12.87
CA ARG A 72 -5.63 -11.45 -11.81
C ARG A 72 -7.01 -11.47 -12.46
N GLN A 73 -7.98 -12.08 -11.79
CA GLN A 73 -9.35 -12.08 -12.28
C GLN A 73 -10.33 -11.57 -11.23
N MET A 74 -11.18 -10.65 -11.66
CA MET A 74 -12.35 -10.24 -10.91
C MET A 74 -13.49 -11.16 -11.26
N LYS A 75 -13.99 -11.91 -10.28
CA LYS A 75 -15.13 -12.80 -10.45
C LYS A 75 -16.42 -11.98 -10.42
N LEU A 76 -17.32 -12.23 -11.36
CA LEU A 76 -18.68 -11.71 -11.30
C LEU A 76 -19.35 -12.21 -10.01
N ASN A 77 -19.89 -11.28 -9.22
CA ASN A 77 -20.67 -11.63 -8.04
C ASN A 77 -22.06 -12.13 -8.47
N SER A 78 -22.15 -13.41 -8.84
CA SER A 78 -23.37 -14.10 -9.23
C SER A 78 -23.36 -15.54 -8.71
N THR A 79 -24.52 -16.02 -8.28
CA THR A 79 -24.71 -17.41 -7.81
C THR A 79 -25.04 -18.38 -8.94
N THR A 80 -25.40 -17.88 -10.12
CA THR A 80 -25.88 -18.69 -11.26
C THR A 80 -24.98 -18.63 -12.47
N VAL A 81 -24.14 -17.60 -12.57
CA VAL A 81 -23.26 -17.33 -13.70
C VAL A 81 -21.83 -17.17 -13.19
N THR A 82 -20.89 -17.91 -13.80
CA THR A 82 -19.46 -17.81 -13.45
C THR A 82 -18.71 -17.14 -14.60
N ASN A 83 -18.49 -15.83 -14.46
CA ASN A 83 -17.72 -15.03 -15.40
C ASN A 83 -16.57 -14.33 -14.68
N TYR A 84 -15.52 -14.04 -15.43
CA TYR A 84 -14.31 -13.41 -14.92
C TYR A 84 -13.88 -12.26 -15.84
N LEU A 85 -13.41 -11.17 -15.23
CA LEU A 85 -12.75 -10.07 -15.92
C LEU A 85 -11.27 -10.07 -15.54
N GLN A 86 -10.39 -10.20 -16.52
CA GLN A 86 -8.94 -10.15 -16.31
C GLN A 86 -8.48 -8.71 -16.12
N TYR A 87 -7.53 -8.50 -15.21
CA TYR A 87 -6.92 -7.21 -14.96
C TYR A 87 -5.48 -7.34 -14.43
N GLN A 88 -4.74 -6.24 -14.41
CA GLN A 88 -3.42 -6.15 -13.80
C GLN A 88 -3.24 -4.85 -13.02
N LEU A 89 -2.38 -4.89 -12.03
CA LEU A 89 -1.98 -3.73 -11.25
C LEU A 89 -0.56 -3.33 -11.64
N TYR A 90 -0.34 -2.05 -11.86
CA TYR A 90 0.93 -1.48 -12.29
C TYR A 90 1.39 -0.43 -11.28
N GLN A 91 2.71 -0.34 -11.11
CA GLN A 91 3.35 0.62 -10.23
C GLN A 91 3.19 2.04 -10.79
N GLY A 92 3.05 3.02 -9.88
CA GLY A 92 2.96 4.42 -10.25
C GLY A 92 1.69 4.77 -11.00
N THR A 93 1.65 5.98 -11.55
CA THR A 93 0.52 6.47 -12.35
C THR A 93 0.69 6.24 -13.85
N SER A 94 1.86 5.74 -14.28
CA SER A 94 2.19 5.52 -15.70
C SER A 94 1.65 4.20 -16.26
N GLY A 95 1.35 3.23 -15.39
CA GLY A 95 0.78 1.95 -15.82
C GLY A 95 1.74 1.02 -16.58
N THR A 96 3.06 1.18 -16.44
CA THR A 96 4.04 0.48 -17.30
C THR A 96 4.71 -0.72 -16.64
N THR A 97 4.87 -0.70 -15.32
CA THR A 97 5.60 -1.74 -14.58
C THR A 97 4.62 -2.59 -13.79
N LEU A 98 4.54 -3.90 -14.08
CA LEU A 98 3.66 -4.80 -13.34
C LEU A 98 3.97 -4.74 -11.84
N TRP A 99 2.95 -4.71 -10.99
CA TRP A 99 3.11 -4.68 -9.54
C TRP A 99 2.82 -6.05 -8.95
N ASP A 100 3.87 -6.82 -8.69
CA ASP A 100 3.77 -8.17 -8.12
C ASP A 100 5.04 -8.55 -7.36
N ALA A 101 5.11 -9.79 -6.85
CA ALA A 101 6.25 -10.25 -6.08
C ALA A 101 7.56 -10.34 -6.89
N SER A 102 7.50 -10.38 -8.22
CA SER A 102 8.67 -10.37 -9.11
C SER A 102 9.13 -8.95 -9.47
N SER A 103 8.22 -7.97 -9.38
CA SER A 103 8.49 -6.56 -9.61
C SER A 103 7.88 -5.72 -8.49
N MET A 104 8.64 -5.61 -7.40
CA MET A 104 8.25 -4.84 -6.21
C MET A 104 8.55 -3.36 -6.38
N GLN A 105 7.66 -2.51 -5.86
CA GLN A 105 7.88 -1.07 -5.80
C GLN A 105 8.61 -0.71 -4.51
N SER A 106 9.83 -0.17 -4.63
CA SER A 106 10.68 0.21 -3.50
C SER A 106 10.38 1.62 -3.00
N GLY A 107 10.64 1.85 -1.72
CA GLY A 107 10.52 3.16 -1.09
C GLY A 107 11.35 3.26 0.19
N SER A 108 11.39 4.46 0.77
CA SER A 108 12.16 4.73 1.99
C SER A 108 11.33 5.49 3.00
N GLY A 109 11.28 4.98 4.22
CA GLY A 109 10.57 5.53 5.37
C GLY A 109 10.94 6.97 5.64
N THR A 110 9.95 7.84 5.78
CA THR A 110 10.16 9.26 6.12
C THR A 110 9.85 9.57 7.58
N GLY A 111 9.20 8.65 8.30
CA GLY A 111 8.58 8.93 9.59
C GLY A 111 7.23 9.66 9.49
N ALA A 112 6.75 9.92 8.27
CA ALA A 112 5.45 10.50 7.96
C ALA A 112 4.70 9.62 6.95
N ALA A 113 3.45 9.99 6.62
CA ALA A 113 2.65 9.30 5.63
C ALA A 113 3.27 9.38 4.23
N GLN A 114 3.28 8.26 3.52
CA GLN A 114 3.87 8.08 2.20
C GLN A 114 2.85 7.46 1.26
N LEU A 115 2.82 7.99 0.04
CA LEU A 115 1.94 7.50 -1.02
C LEU A 115 2.67 6.46 -1.86
N VAL A 116 1.99 5.36 -2.11
CA VAL A 116 2.36 4.30 -3.05
C VAL A 116 1.35 4.36 -4.19
N PRO A 117 1.63 5.15 -5.25
CA PRO A 117 0.75 5.25 -6.40
C PRO A 117 0.75 3.93 -7.19
N PHE A 118 -0.43 3.57 -7.70
CA PHE A 118 -0.61 2.46 -8.63
C PHE A 118 -1.70 2.78 -9.65
N THR A 119 -1.65 2.08 -10.78
CA THR A 119 -2.63 2.15 -11.86
C THR A 119 -3.10 0.76 -12.23
N LEU A 120 -4.33 0.64 -12.70
CA LEU A 120 -4.97 -0.59 -13.09
C LEU A 120 -5.45 -0.51 -14.54
#